data_AF-A0A5E3WQZ1-F1
#
_entry.id   AF-A0A5E3WQZ1-F1
#
_cell.length_a   1.000
_cell.length_b   1.000
_cell.length_c   1.000
_cell.angle_alpha   90.00
_cell.angle_beta   90.00
_cell.angle_gamma   90.00
#
_symmetry.space_group_name_H-M   'P 1'
#
loop_
_entity.id
_entity.type
_entity.pdbx_description
1 polymer ?
#
loop_
_entity_poly.entity_id
_entity_poly.type
_entity_poly.pdbx_seq_one_letter_code
_entity_poly.pdbx_strand_id
1 'polypeptide(L)'
;MASQSSSRIVNYVLKTQCRDSFASSFPQDVPPQQRAAIRNETGDKHARNLCKAVGASVIQTALSTALYKYGELRVQKLTRIKNVLGCNLVLAIMAEKVDPNIKPRIPLRSTRHHAKDLLRRAKRGNMVHMGISQTQHKSKADVYRQLVCALCERIGLNGTVQHIIVTFAPLIKAALRACGIRNVPDPV
;
A
#
# COMPACT_ATOMS: atom_id res chain seq x y z
N MET A 1 2.06 -8.07 -24.66
CA MET A 1 2.55 -6.67 -24.51
C MET A 1 2.18 -5.97 -23.17
N ALA A 2 1.55 -6.61 -22.18
CA ALA A 2 1.14 -5.94 -20.93
C ALA A 2 2.19 -5.89 -19.78
N SER A 3 3.24 -6.72 -19.83
CA SER A 3 4.12 -6.97 -18.66
C SER A 3 5.15 -5.86 -18.36
N GLN A 4 5.58 -5.09 -19.38
CA GLN A 4 6.61 -4.06 -19.19
C GLN A 4 6.08 -2.82 -18.43
N SER A 5 4.80 -2.46 -18.63
CA SER A 5 4.23 -1.25 -18.01
C SER A 5 3.99 -1.39 -16.50
N SER A 6 3.43 -2.51 -16.04
CA SER A 6 3.16 -2.74 -14.61
C SER A 6 4.44 -2.90 -13.81
N SER A 7 5.45 -3.55 -14.39
CA SER A 7 6.78 -3.71 -13.77
C SER A 7 7.46 -2.34 -13.57
N ARG A 8 7.31 -1.42 -14.52
CA ARG A 8 7.82 -0.05 -14.40
C ARG A 8 7.12 0.72 -13.28
N ILE A 9 5.78 0.65 -13.19
CA ILE A 9 5.00 1.29 -12.12
C ILE A 9 5.46 0.77 -10.76
N VAL A 10 5.56 -0.55 -10.59
CA VAL A 10 5.96 -1.15 -9.32
C VAL A 10 7.36 -0.72 -8.92
N ASN A 11 8.32 -0.72 -9.85
CA ASN A 11 9.67 -0.27 -9.55
C ASN A 11 9.72 1.18 -9.05
N TYR A 12 8.93 2.08 -9.64
CA TYR A 12 8.86 3.48 -9.18
C TYR A 12 8.20 3.60 -7.80
N VAL A 13 7.11 2.86 -7.57
CA VAL A 13 6.40 2.82 -6.29
C VAL A 13 7.32 2.27 -5.20
N LEU A 14 7.93 1.10 -5.40
CA LEU A 14 8.84 0.49 -4.44
C LEU A 14 10.08 1.35 -4.18
N LYS A 15 10.67 1.97 -5.21
CA LYS A 15 11.79 2.93 -5.04
C LYS A 15 11.39 4.06 -4.11
N THR A 16 10.20 4.62 -4.28
CA THR A 16 9.70 5.73 -3.47
C THR A 16 9.43 5.27 -2.04
N GLN A 17 8.73 4.16 -1.88
CA GLN A 17 8.36 3.61 -0.58
C GLN A 17 9.58 3.16 0.24
N CYS A 18 10.64 2.67 -0.42
CA CYS A 18 11.87 2.22 0.24
C CYS A 18 12.82 3.35 0.66
N ARG A 19 12.61 4.60 0.20
CA ARG A 19 13.38 5.76 0.68
C ARG A 19 13.15 5.97 2.18
N ASP A 20 14.17 6.39 2.90
CA ASP A 20 14.08 6.69 4.33
C ASP A 20 13.18 7.89 4.60
N SER A 21 13.15 8.86 3.69
CA SER A 21 12.27 10.04 3.78
C SER A 21 10.79 9.76 3.58
N PHE A 22 10.40 8.58 3.09
CA PHE A 22 8.99 8.21 3.01
C PHE A 22 8.51 7.75 4.39
N ALA A 23 7.91 8.66 5.16
CA ALA A 23 7.25 8.32 6.42
C ALA A 23 5.80 7.92 6.16
N SER A 24 5.34 6.86 6.82
CA SER A 24 3.92 6.51 6.91
C SER A 24 3.58 6.47 8.39
N SER A 25 3.06 7.57 8.92
CA SER A 25 2.51 7.61 10.27
C SER A 25 1.04 7.28 10.22
N PHE A 26 0.59 6.32 11.04
CA PHE A 26 -0.85 6.21 11.29
C PHE A 26 -1.31 7.38 12.17
N PRO A 27 -2.55 7.84 12.03
CA PRO A 27 -3.11 8.85 12.91
C PRO A 27 -3.06 8.34 14.35
N GLN A 28 -2.82 9.26 15.28
CA GLN A 28 -2.79 8.94 16.71
C GLN A 28 -4.14 8.42 17.22
N ASP A 29 -5.19 8.57 16.42
CA ASP A 29 -6.59 8.29 16.72
C ASP A 29 -6.94 6.81 16.93
N VAL A 30 -6.09 5.87 16.46
CA VAL A 30 -6.25 4.45 16.80
C VAL A 30 -5.61 4.19 18.16
N PRO A 31 -6.33 3.76 19.21
CA PRO A 31 -5.75 3.55 20.54
C PRO A 31 -4.61 2.52 20.55
N PRO A 32 -3.59 2.67 21.41
CA PRO A 32 -2.47 1.71 21.49
C PRO A 32 -2.91 0.26 21.75
N GLN A 33 -3.95 0.06 22.57
CA GLN A 33 -4.50 -1.27 22.86
C GLN A 33 -5.11 -1.93 21.62
N GLN A 34 -5.90 -1.18 20.83
CA GLN A 34 -6.48 -1.66 19.58
C GLN A 34 -5.39 -1.93 18.54
N ARG A 35 -4.35 -1.07 18.47
CA ARG A 35 -3.17 -1.30 17.62
C ARG A 35 -2.44 -2.60 18.01
N ALA A 36 -2.23 -2.83 19.30
CA ALA A 36 -1.60 -4.05 19.80
C ALA A 36 -2.44 -5.30 19.47
N ALA A 37 -3.76 -5.22 19.62
CA ALA A 37 -4.68 -6.30 19.27
C ALA A 37 -4.66 -6.63 17.77
N ILE A 38 -4.66 -5.60 16.92
CA ILE A 38 -4.55 -5.76 15.46
C ILE A 38 -3.19 -6.35 15.06
N ARG A 39 -2.09 -5.84 15.65
CA ARG A 39 -0.73 -6.35 15.40
C ARG A 39 -0.59 -7.82 15.77
N ASN A 40 -1.07 -8.18 16.95
CA ASN A 40 -0.99 -9.55 17.46
C ASN A 40 -2.11 -10.44 16.89
N GLU A 41 -2.99 -9.86 16.07
CA GLU A 41 -4.14 -10.52 15.47
C GLU A 41 -4.97 -11.28 16.51
N THR A 42 -5.24 -10.65 17.65
CA THR A 42 -6.05 -11.21 18.73
C THR A 42 -7.55 -10.95 18.51
N GLY A 43 -8.41 -11.73 19.16
CA GLY A 43 -9.86 -11.58 19.10
C GLY A 43 -10.55 -12.43 18.04
N ASP A 44 -11.85 -12.19 17.89
CA ASP A 44 -12.72 -13.00 17.04
C ASP A 44 -12.24 -13.04 15.57
N LYS A 45 -12.25 -14.23 14.98
CA LYS A 45 -11.75 -14.45 13.62
C LYS A 45 -12.69 -13.85 12.58
N HIS A 46 -14.01 -13.92 12.79
CA HIS A 46 -14.99 -13.42 11.85
C HIS A 46 -14.96 -11.89 11.78
N ALA A 47 -15.01 -11.22 12.93
CA ALA A 47 -14.90 -9.76 13.05
C ALA A 47 -13.61 -9.24 12.42
N ARG A 48 -12.47 -9.89 12.65
CA ARG A 48 -11.20 -9.53 11.99
C ARG A 48 -11.27 -9.65 10.48
N ASN A 49 -11.85 -10.72 9.96
CA ASN A 49 -11.98 -10.91 8.51
C ASN A 49 -12.90 -9.86 7.88
N LEU A 50 -13.98 -9.50 8.57
CA LEU A 50 -14.86 -8.41 8.16
C LEU A 50 -14.10 -7.07 8.13
N CYS A 51 -13.36 -6.76 9.20
CA CYS A 51 -12.58 -5.53 9.29
C CYS A 51 -11.48 -5.46 8.21
N LYS A 52 -10.83 -6.58 7.86
CA LYS A 52 -9.91 -6.64 6.71
C LYS A 52 -10.60 -6.30 5.39
N ALA A 53 -11.81 -6.81 5.17
CA ALA A 53 -12.58 -6.55 3.96
C ALA A 53 -13.00 -5.08 3.87
N VAL A 54 -13.52 -4.51 4.96
CA VAL A 54 -13.85 -3.08 5.06
C VAL A 54 -12.64 -2.21 4.78
N GLY A 55 -11.51 -2.47 5.45
CA GLY A 55 -10.28 -1.72 5.23
C GLY A 55 -9.76 -1.81 3.81
N ALA A 56 -9.87 -2.98 3.16
CA ALA A 56 -9.53 -3.13 1.75
C ALA A 56 -10.43 -2.26 0.86
N SER A 57 -11.74 -2.25 1.09
CA SER A 57 -12.70 -1.43 0.34
C SER A 57 -12.41 0.06 0.51
N VAL A 58 -12.12 0.52 1.73
CA VAL A 58 -11.77 1.93 1.99
C VAL A 58 -10.50 2.35 1.24
N ILE A 59 -9.46 1.50 1.24
CA ILE A 59 -8.24 1.75 0.44
C ILE A 59 -8.57 1.85 -1.05
N GLN A 60 -9.40 0.93 -1.59
CA GLN A 60 -9.79 0.95 -2.99
C GLN A 60 -10.57 2.21 -3.36
N THR A 61 -11.49 2.65 -2.49
CA THR A 61 -12.23 3.90 -2.65
C THR A 61 -11.28 5.09 -2.68
N ALA A 62 -10.40 5.22 -1.68
CA ALA A 62 -9.46 6.33 -1.60
C ALA A 62 -8.53 6.42 -2.82
N LEU A 63 -7.98 5.28 -3.26
CA LEU A 63 -7.15 5.23 -4.46
C LEU A 63 -7.94 5.60 -5.72
N SER A 64 -9.20 5.14 -5.84
CA SER A 64 -10.04 5.47 -6.99
C SER A 64 -10.37 6.96 -7.02
N THR A 65 -10.76 7.54 -5.89
CA THR A 65 -11.02 8.98 -5.75
C THR A 65 -9.80 9.82 -6.11
N ALA A 66 -8.62 9.47 -5.60
CA ALA A 66 -7.40 10.21 -5.93
C ALA A 66 -7.00 10.09 -7.40
N LEU A 67 -7.15 8.89 -7.99
CA LEU A 67 -6.77 8.65 -9.37
C LEU A 67 -7.75 9.24 -10.39
N TYR A 68 -9.03 9.36 -10.05
CA TYR A 68 -10.05 9.94 -10.93
C TYR A 68 -9.81 11.42 -11.24
N LYS A 69 -9.13 12.15 -10.33
CA LYS A 69 -8.65 13.52 -10.59
C LYS A 69 -7.72 13.62 -11.80
N TYR A 70 -7.12 12.51 -12.25
CA TYR A 70 -6.24 12.44 -13.42
C TYR A 70 -6.98 11.85 -14.64
N GLY A 71 -8.15 12.39 -14.95
CA GLY A 71 -9.10 11.89 -15.95
C GLY A 71 -8.56 11.80 -17.39
N GLU A 72 -7.44 12.46 -17.70
CA GLU A 72 -6.76 12.37 -19.00
C GLU A 72 -6.11 11.01 -19.26
N LEU A 73 -5.97 10.18 -18.23
CA LEU A 73 -5.41 8.84 -18.36
C LEU A 73 -6.46 7.83 -18.85
N ARG A 74 -6.08 7.01 -19.84
CA ARG A 74 -6.85 5.84 -20.24
C ARG A 74 -7.16 4.95 -19.02
N VAL A 75 -8.40 4.49 -18.90
CA VAL A 75 -8.92 3.62 -17.82
C VAL A 75 -7.96 2.46 -17.50
N GLN A 76 -7.40 1.83 -18.53
CA GLN A 76 -6.45 0.72 -18.36
C GLN A 76 -5.20 1.09 -17.53
N LYS A 77 -4.68 2.32 -17.68
CA LYS A 77 -3.53 2.81 -16.90
C LYS A 77 -3.93 3.08 -15.45
N LEU A 78 -5.07 3.73 -15.23
CA LEU A 78 -5.61 3.99 -13.89
C LEU A 78 -5.80 2.68 -13.11
N THR A 79 -6.41 1.67 -13.74
CA THR A 79 -6.59 0.34 -13.14
C THR A 79 -5.26 -0.32 -12.78
N ARG A 80 -4.23 -0.23 -13.65
CA ARG A 80 -2.90 -0.78 -13.35
C ARG A 80 -2.26 -0.08 -12.16
N ILE A 81 -2.30 1.25 -12.09
CA ILE A 81 -1.77 2.02 -10.96
C ILE A 81 -2.49 1.62 -9.67
N LYS A 82 -3.83 1.60 -9.69
CA LYS A 82 -4.65 1.19 -8.54
C LYS A 82 -4.27 -0.19 -8.04
N ASN A 83 -4.15 -1.16 -8.94
CA ASN A 83 -3.80 -2.55 -8.60
C ASN A 83 -2.39 -2.65 -8.00
N VAL A 84 -1.43 -1.86 -8.48
CA VAL A 84 -0.08 -1.83 -7.92
C VAL A 84 -0.08 -1.20 -6.53
N LEU A 85 -0.73 -0.05 -6.34
CA LEU A 85 -0.78 0.64 -5.06
C LEU A 85 -1.54 -0.17 -4.00
N GLY A 86 -2.60 -0.88 -4.40
CA GLY A 86 -3.39 -1.74 -3.53
C GLY A 86 -2.86 -3.16 -3.34
N CYS A 87 -1.70 -3.51 -3.91
CA CYS A 87 -1.19 -4.88 -3.81
C CYS A 87 -0.64 -5.19 -2.41
N ASN A 88 -0.64 -6.48 -2.04
CA ASN A 88 -0.21 -6.91 -0.70
C ASN A 88 1.22 -6.49 -0.37
N LEU A 89 2.13 -6.43 -1.35
CA LEU A 89 3.51 -5.99 -1.12
C LEU A 89 3.57 -4.53 -0.67
N VAL A 90 2.90 -3.63 -1.41
CA VAL A 90 2.87 -2.20 -1.06
C VAL A 90 2.22 -2.02 0.31
N LEU A 91 1.07 -2.64 0.56
CA LEU A 91 0.38 -2.54 1.84
C LEU A 91 1.18 -3.14 3.00
N ALA A 92 1.93 -4.22 2.78
CA ALA A 92 2.80 -4.80 3.80
C ALA A 92 3.98 -3.89 4.17
N ILE A 93 4.56 -3.18 3.19
CA ILE A 93 5.60 -2.17 3.47
C ILE A 93 4.98 -0.99 4.23
N MET A 94 3.76 -0.57 3.90
CA MET A 94 3.05 0.46 4.67
C MET A 94 2.86 0.01 6.13
N ALA A 95 2.44 -1.24 6.34
CA ALA A 95 2.31 -1.82 7.68
C ALA A 95 3.62 -1.74 8.46
N GLU A 96 4.74 -2.21 7.88
CA GLU A 96 6.06 -2.20 8.54
C GLU A 96 6.55 -0.78 8.87
N LYS A 97 6.19 0.22 8.06
CA LYS A 97 6.55 1.61 8.32
C LYS A 97 5.72 2.24 9.43
N VAL A 98 4.48 1.81 9.58
CA VAL A 98 3.57 2.27 10.63
C VAL A 98 3.92 1.65 11.98
N ASP A 99 4.15 0.34 12.01
CA ASP A 99 4.57 -0.38 13.21
C ASP A 99 5.68 -1.39 12.85
N PRO A 100 6.95 -1.08 13.16
CA PRO A 100 8.08 -1.98 12.95
C PRO A 100 7.97 -3.31 13.70
N ASN A 101 7.12 -3.40 14.73
CA ASN A 101 6.96 -4.59 15.57
C ASN A 101 5.99 -5.62 14.97
N ILE A 102 5.38 -5.35 13.80
CA ILE A 102 4.51 -6.32 13.14
C ILE A 102 5.33 -7.54 12.69
N LYS A 103 5.16 -8.64 13.42
CA LYS A 103 5.80 -9.92 13.10
C LYS A 103 5.07 -10.59 11.94
N PRO A 104 5.77 -11.06 10.90
CA PRO A 104 5.13 -11.84 9.85
C PRO A 104 4.75 -13.23 10.39
N ARG A 105 3.59 -13.76 10.00
CA ARG A 105 3.20 -15.17 10.29
C ARG A 105 4.18 -16.19 9.71
N ILE A 106 4.79 -15.87 8.58
CA ILE A 106 5.83 -16.68 7.94
C ILE A 106 7.16 -15.99 8.24
N PRO A 107 8.18 -16.68 8.79
CA PRO A 107 9.49 -16.09 9.04
C PRO A 107 10.10 -15.65 7.71
N LEU A 108 10.00 -14.35 7.43
CA LEU A 108 10.56 -13.71 6.25
C LEU A 108 11.52 -12.63 6.75
N ARG A 109 12.62 -12.43 6.01
CA ARG A 109 13.38 -11.17 6.09
C ARG A 109 12.40 -10.00 5.92
N SER A 110 12.68 -8.85 6.54
CA SER A 110 11.87 -7.63 6.43
C SER A 110 11.32 -7.43 5.00
N THR A 111 10.03 -7.11 4.87
CA THR A 111 9.38 -6.89 3.56
C THR A 111 10.06 -5.74 2.83
N ARG A 112 10.52 -4.73 3.58
CA ARG A 112 11.38 -3.66 3.06
C ARG A 112 12.72 -4.17 2.52
N HIS A 113 13.36 -5.14 3.18
CA HIS A 113 14.59 -5.77 2.66
C HIS A 113 14.31 -6.55 1.37
N HIS A 114 13.22 -7.32 1.33
CA HIS A 114 12.79 -8.03 0.13
C HIS A 114 12.53 -7.06 -1.04
N ALA A 115 11.84 -5.93 -0.80
CA ALA A 115 11.63 -4.90 -1.80
C ALA A 115 12.95 -4.27 -2.29
N LYS A 116 13.91 -4.01 -1.40
CA LYS A 116 15.26 -3.53 -1.80
C LYS A 116 16.00 -4.57 -2.65
N ASP A 117 15.88 -5.86 -2.36
CA ASP A 117 16.47 -6.92 -3.18
C ASP A 117 15.83 -7.03 -4.56
N LEU A 118 14.50 -6.91 -4.65
CA LEU A 118 13.78 -6.83 -5.93
C LEU A 118 14.27 -5.65 -6.77
N LEU A 119 14.45 -4.47 -6.15
CA LEU A 119 14.99 -3.29 -6.83
C LEU A 119 16.44 -3.46 -7.29
N ARG A 120 17.27 -4.16 -6.52
CA ARG A 120 18.65 -4.50 -6.90
C ARG A 120 18.69 -5.45 -8.09
N ARG A 121 17.80 -6.45 -8.14
CA ARG A 121 17.66 -7.37 -9.28
C ARG A 121 17.23 -6.62 -10.54
N ALA A 122 16.24 -5.73 -10.44
CA ALA A 122 15.80 -4.89 -11.56
C ALA A 122 16.93 -4.01 -12.14
N LYS A 123 17.82 -3.47 -11.30
CA LYS A 123 18.98 -2.68 -11.73
C LYS A 123 19.99 -3.48 -12.56
N ARG A 124 20.04 -4.81 -12.42
CA ARG A 124 20.96 -5.69 -13.16
C ARG A 124 20.38 -6.17 -14.50
N GLY A 125 19.31 -5.57 -14.99
CA GLY A 125 18.65 -6.00 -16.24
C GLY A 125 17.81 -7.27 -16.11
N ASN A 126 17.82 -7.93 -14.94
CA ASN A 126 16.94 -9.06 -14.67
C ASN A 126 15.51 -8.54 -14.60
N MET A 127 14.69 -8.92 -15.60
CA MET A 127 13.25 -8.71 -15.52
C MET A 127 12.77 -9.32 -14.22
N VAL A 128 12.34 -8.47 -13.28
CA VAL A 128 11.67 -8.94 -12.09
C VAL A 128 10.31 -9.43 -12.57
N HIS A 129 10.25 -10.70 -12.97
CA HIS A 129 8.98 -11.39 -13.15
C HIS A 129 8.35 -11.44 -11.77
N MET A 130 7.53 -10.43 -11.50
CA MET A 130 6.76 -10.37 -10.29
C MET A 130 5.62 -11.37 -10.37
N GLY A 131 5.94 -12.64 -10.17
CA GLY A 131 5.10 -13.45 -9.31
C GLY A 131 5.28 -12.93 -7.88
N ILE A 132 4.78 -11.72 -7.56
CA ILE A 132 4.61 -11.35 -6.15
C ILE A 132 3.66 -12.41 -5.63
N SER A 133 4.19 -13.35 -4.85
CA SER A 133 3.36 -14.34 -4.20
C SER A 133 2.33 -13.57 -3.36
N GLN A 134 1.06 -13.64 -3.78
CA GLN A 134 -0.01 -12.91 -3.12
C GLN A 134 -0.10 -13.31 -1.64
N THR A 135 0.30 -14.54 -1.31
CA THR A 135 0.25 -15.09 0.04
C THR A 135 1.40 -14.62 0.91
N GLN A 136 2.60 -14.38 0.35
CA GLN A 136 3.81 -14.09 1.12
C GLN A 136 3.71 -12.81 1.97
N HIS A 137 3.04 -11.78 1.44
CA HIS A 137 2.86 -10.49 2.14
C HIS A 137 1.47 -10.29 2.73
N LYS A 138 0.60 -11.31 2.61
CA LYS A 138 -0.84 -11.18 2.94
C LYS A 138 -1.07 -10.80 4.40
N SER A 139 -0.39 -11.46 5.34
CA SER A 139 -0.59 -11.20 6.77
C SER A 139 -0.27 -9.74 7.14
N LYS A 140 0.85 -9.19 6.66
CA LYS A 140 1.21 -7.77 6.91
C LYS A 140 0.26 -6.80 6.21
N ALA A 141 -0.15 -7.11 4.99
CA ALA A 141 -1.17 -6.32 4.28
C ALA A 141 -2.51 -6.33 5.01
N ASP A 142 -2.92 -7.48 5.57
CA ASP A 142 -4.14 -7.63 6.35
C ASP A 142 -4.09 -6.85 7.67
N VAL A 143 -2.91 -6.73 8.31
CA VAL A 143 -2.71 -5.84 9.45
C VAL A 143 -2.95 -4.39 9.04
N TYR A 144 -2.37 -3.92 7.92
CA TYR A 144 -2.63 -2.56 7.44
C TYR A 144 -4.10 -2.29 7.13
N ARG A 145 -4.81 -3.25 6.52
CA ARG A 145 -6.26 -3.15 6.27
C ARG A 145 -7.06 -3.04 7.56
N GLN A 146 -6.75 -3.85 8.56
CA GLN A 146 -7.41 -3.76 9.87
C GLN A 146 -7.15 -2.41 10.54
N LEU A 147 -5.93 -1.87 10.45
CA LEU A 147 -5.64 -0.53 10.94
C LEU A 147 -6.48 0.53 10.21
N VAL A 148 -6.64 0.43 8.90
CA VAL A 148 -7.51 1.34 8.12
C VAL A 148 -8.97 1.24 8.54
N CYS A 149 -9.48 0.02 8.75
CA CYS A 149 -10.83 -0.20 9.26
C CYS A 149 -11.01 0.42 10.65
N ALA A 150 -10.08 0.20 11.57
CA ALA A 150 -10.10 0.83 12.90
C ALA A 150 -10.04 2.36 12.81
N LEU A 151 -9.28 2.93 11.88
CA LEU A 151 -9.30 4.38 11.63
C LEU A 151 -10.67 4.85 11.14
N CYS A 152 -11.30 4.10 10.24
CA CYS A 152 -12.63 4.39 9.72
C CYS A 152 -13.71 4.42 10.80
N GLU A 153 -13.61 3.54 11.81
CA GLU A 153 -14.50 3.56 12.98
C GLU A 153 -14.32 4.83 13.83
N ARG A 154 -13.14 5.47 13.80
CA ARG A 154 -12.80 6.61 14.66
C ARG A 154 -13.07 7.96 14.01
N ILE A 155 -12.68 8.13 12.75
CA ILE A 155 -12.76 9.42 12.03
C ILE A 155 -13.74 9.39 10.85
N GLY A 156 -14.49 8.29 10.73
CA GLY A 156 -15.43 8.07 9.63
C GLY A 156 -14.75 7.78 8.28
N LEU A 157 -15.59 7.47 7.30
CA LEU A 157 -15.14 7.12 5.94
C LEU A 157 -14.38 8.27 5.27
N ASN A 158 -14.94 9.48 5.29
CA ASN A 158 -14.37 10.64 4.59
C ASN A 158 -13.00 11.02 5.16
N GLY A 159 -12.86 11.08 6.49
CA GLY A 159 -11.58 11.35 7.14
C GLY A 159 -10.53 10.29 6.81
N THR A 160 -10.93 9.02 6.80
CA THR A 160 -10.04 7.90 6.46
C THR A 160 -9.61 7.92 5.01
N VAL A 161 -10.54 8.20 4.09
CA VAL A 161 -10.24 8.37 2.66
C VAL A 161 -9.23 9.48 2.47
N GLN A 162 -9.46 10.66 3.04
CA GLN A 162 -8.52 11.79 2.92
C GLN A 162 -7.14 11.44 3.49
N HIS A 163 -7.09 10.77 4.65
CA HIS A 163 -5.84 10.32 5.24
C HIS A 163 -5.07 9.37 4.30
N ILE A 164 -5.74 8.41 3.68
CA ILE A 164 -5.11 7.48 2.72
C ILE A 164 -4.62 8.24 1.49
N ILE A 165 -5.40 9.19 0.95
CA ILE A 165 -4.99 9.99 -0.21
C ILE A 165 -3.69 10.74 0.07
N VAL A 166 -3.60 11.42 1.22
CA VAL A 166 -2.40 12.14 1.64
C VAL A 166 -1.22 11.18 1.83
N THR A 167 -1.44 10.06 2.53
CA THR A 167 -0.40 9.07 2.80
C THR A 167 0.14 8.40 1.53
N PHE A 168 -0.74 8.13 0.56
CA PHE A 168 -0.38 7.51 -0.71
C PHE A 168 0.07 8.52 -1.77
N ALA A 169 -0.07 9.83 -1.53
CA ALA A 169 0.27 10.88 -2.48
C ALA A 169 1.66 10.71 -3.12
N PRO A 170 2.75 10.43 -2.38
CA PRO A 170 4.07 10.24 -2.98
C PRO A 170 4.12 8.98 -3.89
N LEU A 171 3.39 7.93 -3.53
CA LEU A 171 3.34 6.68 -4.30
C LEU A 171 2.50 6.85 -5.57
N ILE A 172 1.39 7.59 -5.49
CA ILE A 172 0.55 7.96 -6.63
C ILE A 172 1.37 8.79 -7.62
N LYS A 173 2.08 9.83 -7.17
CA LYS A 173 3.00 10.62 -8.01
C LYS A 173 4.06 9.74 -8.68
N ALA A 174 4.68 8.83 -7.94
CA ALA A 174 5.66 7.91 -8.49
C ALA A 174 5.08 6.98 -9.57
N ALA A 175 3.88 6.46 -9.34
CA ALA A 175 3.17 5.62 -10.31
C ALA A 175 2.79 6.38 -11.59
N LEU A 176 2.29 7.62 -11.45
CA LEU A 176 1.95 8.49 -12.58
C LEU A 176 3.18 8.87 -13.41
N ARG A 177 4.32 9.16 -12.75
CA ARG A 177 5.62 9.37 -13.42
C ARG A 177 6.08 8.15 -14.19
N ALA A 178 5.85 6.94 -13.67
CA ALA A 178 6.16 5.70 -14.38
C ALA A 178 5.33 5.54 -15.67
N CYS A 179 4.15 6.17 -15.73
CA CYS A 179 3.28 6.22 -16.91
C CYS A 179 3.59 7.39 -17.87
N GLY A 180 4.59 8.21 -17.57
CA GLY A 180 5.04 9.32 -18.42
C GLY A 180 4.52 10.71 -18.03
N ILE A 181 3.73 10.84 -16.96
CA ILE A 181 3.23 12.15 -16.51
C ILE A 181 4.32 12.84 -15.68
N ARG A 182 4.87 13.95 -16.19
CA ARG A 182 5.99 14.66 -15.56
C ARG A 182 5.54 15.70 -14.53
N ASN A 183 4.43 16.40 -14.82
CA ASN A 183 3.84 17.41 -13.95
C ASN A 183 2.66 16.79 -13.20
N VAL A 184 2.94 16.14 -12.08
CA VAL A 184 1.90 15.61 -11.19
C VAL A 184 1.71 16.63 -10.07
N PRO A 185 0.63 17.42 -10.05
CA PRO A 185 0.35 18.34 -8.96
C PRO A 185 0.21 17.59 -7.63
N ASP A 186 0.42 18.32 -6.54
CA ASP A 186 0.20 17.80 -5.20
C ASP A 186 -1.29 17.46 -5.05
N PRO A 187 -1.65 16.25 -4.59
CA PRO A 187 -3.05 15.81 -4.58
C PRO A 187 -3.92 16.46 -3.49
N VAL A 188 -3.49 17.61 -2.96
CA VAL A 188 -4.21 18.39 -1.94
C VAL A 188 -5.29 19.19 -2.64
#